data_AF-A0A8B5XJP1-F1
#
_entry.id   AF-A0A8B5XJP1-F1
#
_cell.length_a   1.000
_cell.length_b   1.000
_cell.length_c   1.000
_cell.angle_alpha   90.00
_cell.angle_beta   90.00
_cell.angle_gamma   90.00
#
_symmetry.space_group_name_H-M   'P 1'
#
loop_
_entity.id
_entity.type
_entity.pdbx_description
1 polymer ?
#
loop_
_entity_poly.entity_id
_entity_poly.type
_entity_poly.pdbx_seq_one_letter_code
_entity_poly.pdbx_strand_id
1 'polypeptide(L)'
;MTFKPETRDYLDLARESRQQAARLVASNDVPHRWLAIAAFDSACQFIQALLWERYSVRVSSNPQRLREIESNPDLAPIAAQYRHLYDIAERAREAPRYQFNDALSRDLLDNDLAVIETRISALLATQRER
;
A
#
# COMPACT_ATOMS: atom_id res chain seq x y z
N MET A 1 -6.37 -23.72 -5.35
CA MET A 1 -7.37 -23.04 -4.49
C MET A 1 -7.55 -21.61 -4.96
N THR A 2 -8.77 -21.10 -4.79
CA THR A 2 -9.24 -19.82 -5.32
C THR A 2 -9.28 -18.85 -4.13
N PHE A 3 -8.56 -17.73 -4.20
CA PHE A 3 -8.77 -16.61 -3.26
C PHE A 3 -10.26 -16.27 -3.16
N LYS A 4 -10.69 -15.69 -2.04
CA LYS A 4 -12.03 -15.08 -1.98
C LYS A 4 -12.17 -14.08 -3.14
N PRO A 5 -13.34 -13.99 -3.79
CA PRO A 5 -13.52 -13.07 -4.92
C PRO A 5 -13.05 -11.65 -4.61
N GLU A 6 -13.41 -11.12 -3.43
CA GLU A 6 -13.05 -9.75 -3.05
C GLU A 6 -11.55 -9.59 -2.77
N THR A 7 -10.85 -10.66 -2.35
CA THR A 7 -9.39 -10.63 -2.23
C THR A 7 -8.74 -10.37 -3.59
N ARG A 8 -9.29 -10.93 -4.67
CA ARG A 8 -8.78 -10.68 -6.03
C ARG A 8 -9.01 -9.24 -6.43
N ASP A 9 -10.22 -8.72 -6.18
CA ASP A 9 -10.54 -7.32 -6.47
C ASP A 9 -9.58 -6.36 -5.74
N TYR A 10 -9.27 -6.63 -4.48
CA TYR A 10 -8.28 -5.84 -3.73
C TYR A 10 -6.88 -5.94 -4.33
N LEU A 11 -6.43 -7.14 -4.72
CA LEU A 11 -5.11 -7.31 -5.33
C LEU A 11 -5.01 -6.64 -6.70
N ASP A 12 -6.07 -6.66 -7.49
CA ASP A 12 -6.10 -6.04 -8.81
C ASP A 12 -6.07 -4.51 -8.69
N LEU A 13 -6.89 -3.94 -7.79
CA LEU A 13 -6.82 -2.52 -7.46
C LEU A 13 -5.42 -2.13 -6.92
N ALA A 14 -4.83 -2.95 -6.06
CA ALA A 14 -3.48 -2.70 -5.54
C ALA A 14 -2.44 -2.60 -6.66
N ARG A 15 -2.49 -3.52 -7.63
CA ARG A 15 -1.58 -3.56 -8.78
C ARG A 15 -1.81 -2.39 -9.73
N GLU A 16 -3.06 -2.04 -10.00
CA GLU A 16 -3.40 -0.87 -10.81
C GLU A 16 -2.84 0.41 -10.21
N SER A 17 -3.04 0.64 -8.90
CA SER A 17 -2.49 1.79 -8.19
C SER A 17 -0.95 1.78 -8.18
N ARG A 18 -0.31 0.60 -8.01
CA ARG A 18 1.15 0.48 -8.10
C ARG A 18 1.67 0.86 -9.48
N GLN A 19 1.04 0.35 -10.54
CA GLN A 19 1.41 0.68 -11.91
C GLN A 19 1.21 2.16 -12.21
N GLN A 20 0.14 2.76 -11.70
CA GLN A 20 -0.08 4.19 -11.80
C GLN A 20 1.05 4.96 -11.12
N ALA A 21 1.40 4.61 -9.89
CA ALA A 21 2.48 5.29 -9.16
C ALA A 21 3.83 5.17 -9.90
N ALA A 22 4.14 4.00 -10.47
CA ALA A 22 5.34 3.79 -11.27
C ALA A 22 5.37 4.65 -12.56
N ARG A 23 4.23 4.79 -13.25
CA ARG A 23 4.11 5.69 -14.43
C ARG A 23 4.31 7.15 -14.03
N LEU A 24 3.88 7.54 -12.84
CA LEU A 24 4.04 8.89 -12.33
C LEU A 24 5.49 9.23 -11.98
N VAL A 25 6.31 8.27 -11.50
CA VAL A 25 7.77 8.49 -11.36
C VAL A 25 8.41 8.80 -12.71
N ALA A 26 7.98 8.09 -13.77
CA ALA A 26 8.58 8.21 -15.08
C ALA A 26 8.16 9.49 -15.83
N SER A 27 7.15 10.21 -15.33
CA SER A 27 6.62 11.41 -15.96
C SER A 27 7.11 12.66 -15.23
N ASN A 28 7.88 13.50 -15.92
CA ASN A 28 8.31 14.80 -15.38
C ASN A 28 7.18 15.84 -15.32
N ASP A 29 6.04 15.56 -15.95
CA ASP A 29 4.94 16.53 -16.11
C ASP A 29 3.84 16.38 -15.04
N VAL A 30 3.85 15.29 -14.27
CA VAL A 30 2.85 15.07 -13.22
C VAL A 30 3.43 15.40 -11.85
N PRO A 31 2.75 16.21 -11.03
CA PRO A 31 3.21 16.49 -9.68
C PRO A 31 3.43 15.21 -8.87
N HIS A 32 4.62 15.05 -8.30
CA HIS A 32 5.02 13.90 -7.48
C HIS A 32 4.03 13.58 -6.35
N ARG A 33 3.24 14.55 -5.88
CA ARG A 33 2.16 14.34 -4.91
C ARG A 33 1.19 13.21 -5.31
N TRP A 34 0.89 13.07 -6.60
CA TRP A 34 -0.02 12.03 -7.09
C TRP A 34 0.58 10.63 -7.00
N LEU A 35 1.91 10.52 -7.09
CA LEU A 35 2.61 9.27 -6.86
C LEU A 35 2.47 8.84 -5.41
N ALA A 36 2.66 9.73 -4.44
CA ALA A 36 2.52 9.37 -3.03
C ALA A 36 1.12 8.86 -2.72
N ILE A 37 0.09 9.50 -3.28
CA ILE A 37 -1.31 9.08 -3.13
C ILE A 37 -1.51 7.70 -3.75
N ALA A 38 -1.08 7.48 -4.99
CA ALA A 38 -1.22 6.19 -5.66
C ALA A 38 -0.44 5.05 -4.96
N ALA A 39 0.76 5.34 -4.44
CA ALA A 39 1.56 4.39 -3.68
C ALA A 39 0.88 4.00 -2.37
N PHE A 40 0.33 4.98 -1.64
CA PHE A 40 -0.40 4.74 -0.42
C PHE A 40 -1.71 3.97 -0.66
N ASP A 41 -2.44 4.30 -1.72
CA ASP A 41 -3.67 3.60 -2.09
C ASP A 41 -3.36 2.13 -2.43
N SER A 42 -2.27 1.87 -3.17
CA SER A 42 -1.78 0.51 -3.44
C SER A 42 -1.49 -0.27 -2.16
N ALA A 43 -0.75 0.32 -1.22
CA ALA A 43 -0.46 -0.30 0.08
C ALA A 43 -1.75 -0.62 0.87
N CYS A 44 -2.72 0.28 0.86
CA CYS A 44 -4.02 0.06 1.51
C CYS A 44 -4.74 -1.16 0.95
N GLN A 45 -4.73 -1.34 -0.37
CA GLN A 45 -5.40 -2.46 -1.03
C GLN A 45 -4.67 -3.79 -0.80
N PHE A 46 -3.34 -3.82 -0.83
CA PHE A 46 -2.58 -5.03 -0.45
C PHE A 46 -2.89 -5.47 0.98
N ILE A 47 -2.86 -4.55 1.93
CA ILE A 47 -3.15 -4.85 3.34
C ILE A 47 -4.60 -5.32 3.49
N GLN A 48 -5.55 -4.68 2.80
CA GLN A 48 -6.95 -5.09 2.82
C GLN A 48 -7.16 -6.49 2.20
N ALA A 49 -6.41 -6.85 1.16
CA ALA A 49 -6.44 -8.19 0.59
C ALA A 49 -6.07 -9.26 1.64
N LEU A 50 -4.97 -9.05 2.40
CA LEU A 50 -4.59 -10.00 3.45
C LEU A 50 -5.60 -10.02 4.60
N LEU A 51 -6.02 -8.84 5.08
CA LEU A 51 -6.99 -8.74 6.18
C LEU A 51 -8.30 -9.46 5.85
N TRP A 52 -8.78 -9.33 4.61
CA TRP A 52 -9.96 -10.02 4.15
C TRP A 52 -9.73 -11.53 3.99
N GLU A 53 -8.66 -11.92 3.30
CA GLU A 53 -8.40 -13.33 3.00
C GLU A 53 -8.26 -14.15 4.28
N ARG A 54 -7.40 -13.69 5.20
CA ARG A 54 -6.99 -14.48 6.35
C ARG A 54 -7.84 -14.25 7.59
N TYR A 55 -8.37 -13.05 7.77
CA TYR A 55 -9.07 -12.66 9.00
C TYR A 55 -10.53 -12.30 8.76
N SER A 56 -10.99 -12.23 7.49
CA SER A 56 -12.32 -11.73 7.12
C SER A 56 -12.61 -10.34 7.70
N VAL A 57 -11.57 -9.51 7.84
CA VAL A 57 -11.66 -8.15 8.38
C VAL A 57 -11.68 -7.14 7.23
N ARG A 58 -12.69 -6.27 7.22
CA ARG A 58 -12.75 -5.08 6.35
C ARG A 58 -12.51 -3.83 7.20
N VAL A 59 -11.49 -3.06 6.84
CA VAL A 59 -11.19 -1.78 7.49
C VAL A 59 -11.78 -0.62 6.70
N SER A 60 -12.39 0.34 7.40
CA SER A 60 -13.08 1.47 6.78
C SER A 60 -12.30 2.79 6.85
N SER A 61 -11.17 2.81 7.54
CA SER A 61 -10.37 4.03 7.74
C SER A 61 -8.88 3.73 7.92
N ASN A 62 -8.04 4.72 7.65
CA ASN A 62 -6.58 4.61 7.83
C ASN A 62 -6.19 4.39 9.30
N PRO A 63 -6.79 5.08 10.30
CA PRO A 63 -6.52 4.80 11.71
C PRO A 63 -6.92 3.38 12.14
N GLN A 64 -8.02 2.83 11.60
CA GLN A 64 -8.37 1.44 11.85
C GLN A 64 -7.35 0.49 11.21
N ARG A 65 -6.99 0.72 9.94
CA ARG A 65 -5.99 -0.10 9.25
C ARG A 65 -4.65 -0.12 9.97
N LEU A 66 -4.19 1.04 10.46
CA LEU A 66 -2.97 1.14 11.24
C LEU A 66 -3.02 0.30 12.52
N ARG A 67 -4.14 0.34 13.26
CA ARG A 67 -4.34 -0.51 14.44
C ARG A 67 -4.29 -2.00 14.09
N GLU A 68 -4.91 -2.43 13.00
CA GLU A 68 -4.84 -3.83 12.54
C GLU A 68 -3.41 -4.22 12.18
N ILE A 69 -2.66 -3.35 11.49
CA ILE A 69 -1.25 -3.60 11.15
C ILE A 69 -0.40 -3.77 12.41
N GLU A 70 -0.58 -2.90 13.41
CA GLU A 70 0.25 -2.88 14.63
C GLU A 70 -0.06 -4.02 15.58
N SER A 71 -1.32 -4.41 15.69
CA SER A 71 -1.78 -5.49 16.58
C SER A 71 -1.60 -6.88 15.99
N ASN A 72 -1.42 -7.00 14.67
CA ASN A 72 -1.24 -8.27 13.99
C ASN A 72 0.25 -8.62 13.82
N PRO A 73 0.77 -9.71 14.43
CA PRO A 73 2.20 -10.06 14.36
C PRO A 73 2.73 -10.27 12.94
N ASP A 74 1.88 -10.68 12.00
CA ASP A 74 2.30 -10.90 10.61
C ASP A 74 2.50 -9.57 9.86
N LEU A 75 1.74 -8.54 10.25
CA LEU A 75 1.73 -7.20 9.64
C LEU A 75 2.59 -6.18 10.39
N ALA A 76 2.83 -6.35 11.69
CA ALA A 76 3.62 -5.42 12.49
C ALA A 76 4.99 -5.06 11.87
N PRO A 77 5.71 -5.98 11.17
CA PRO A 77 6.96 -5.65 10.50
C PRO A 77 6.85 -4.58 9.40
N ILE A 78 5.66 -4.31 8.85
CA ILE A 78 5.45 -3.30 7.80
C ILE A 78 4.80 -2.01 8.33
N ALA A 79 4.64 -1.88 9.64
CA ALA A 79 3.97 -0.73 10.25
C ALA A 79 4.69 0.59 9.95
N ALA A 80 6.03 0.59 9.97
CA ALA A 80 6.83 1.80 9.72
C ALA A 80 6.64 2.32 8.28
N GLN A 81 6.71 1.42 7.30
CA GLN A 81 6.52 1.74 5.88
C GLN A 81 5.10 2.24 5.61
N TYR A 82 4.10 1.61 6.23
CA TYR A 82 2.72 2.05 6.09
C TYR A 82 2.51 3.46 6.67
N ARG A 83 3.06 3.74 7.86
CA ARG A 83 2.99 5.08 8.48
C ARG A 83 3.67 6.13 7.60
N HIS A 84 4.86 5.83 7.07
CA HIS A 84 5.57 6.76 6.21
C HIS A 84 4.78 7.11 4.94
N LEU A 85 4.24 6.09 4.24
CA LEU A 85 3.36 6.31 3.08
C LEU A 85 2.12 7.12 3.45
N TYR A 86 1.49 6.83 4.59
CA TYR A 86 0.32 7.55 5.07
C TYR A 86 0.63 9.03 5.30
N ASP A 87 1.69 9.33 6.04
CA ASP A 87 2.07 10.70 6.39
C ASP A 87 2.38 11.53 5.14
N ILE A 88 3.11 10.96 4.17
CA ILE A 88 3.44 11.65 2.93
C ILE A 88 2.19 11.83 2.05
N ALA A 89 1.30 10.84 1.97
CA ALA A 89 0.06 10.96 1.22
C ALA A 89 -0.90 12.00 1.81
N GLU A 90 -1.01 12.10 3.14
CA GLU A 90 -1.81 13.15 3.79
C GLU A 90 -1.26 14.54 3.50
N ARG A 91 0.06 14.74 3.65
CA ARG A 91 0.71 16.02 3.28
C ARG A 91 0.49 16.37 1.81
N ALA A 92 0.59 15.38 0.92
CA ALA A 92 0.34 15.54 -0.51
C ALA A 92 -1.11 15.96 -0.82
N ARG A 93 -2.09 15.50 -0.03
CA ARG A 93 -3.52 15.90 -0.15
C ARG A 93 -3.77 17.30 0.40
N GLU A 94 -3.24 17.61 1.58
CA GLU A 94 -3.50 18.87 2.30
C GLU A 94 -2.77 20.06 1.70
N ALA A 95 -1.58 19.84 1.13
CA ALA A 95 -0.76 20.89 0.54
C ALA A 95 -0.56 20.61 -0.95
N PRO A 96 -1.43 21.13 -1.84
CA PRO A 96 -1.28 20.94 -3.29
C PRO A 96 0.05 21.45 -3.87
N ARG A 97 0.72 22.37 -3.16
CA ARG A 97 2.06 22.88 -3.51
C ARG A 97 3.21 22.09 -2.88
N TYR A 98 2.91 21.07 -2.08
CA TYR A 98 3.92 20.16 -1.53
C TYR A 98 4.56 19.41 -2.68
N GLN A 99 5.83 19.73 -2.91
CA GLN A 99 6.68 19.03 -3.84
C GLN A 99 7.75 18.31 -3.03
N PHE A 100 8.01 17.08 -3.40
CA PHE A 100 9.14 16.32 -2.90
C PHE A 100 9.97 15.85 -4.08
N ASN A 101 11.24 15.55 -3.82
CA ASN A 101 12.20 15.23 -4.86
C ASN A 101 12.04 13.80 -5.39
N ASP A 102 12.72 13.51 -6.49
CA ASP A 102 12.78 12.18 -7.10
C ASP A 102 13.29 11.12 -6.13
N ALA A 103 14.22 11.49 -5.24
CA ALA A 103 14.79 10.57 -4.26
C ALA A 103 13.70 10.04 -3.32
N LEU A 104 12.87 10.92 -2.75
CA LEU A 104 11.73 10.50 -1.93
C LEU A 104 10.70 9.74 -2.76
N SER A 105 10.43 10.17 -4.00
CA SER A 105 9.50 9.45 -4.88
C SER A 105 9.90 8.00 -5.11
N ARG A 106 11.19 7.75 -5.35
CA ARG A 106 11.73 6.39 -5.49
C ARG A 106 11.71 5.64 -4.16
N ASP A 107 12.07 6.28 -3.06
CA ASP A 107 12.05 5.67 -1.72
C ASP A 107 10.65 5.13 -1.37
N LEU A 108 9.58 5.90 -1.63
CA LEU A 108 8.21 5.47 -1.37
C LEU A 108 7.81 4.23 -2.20
N LEU A 109 8.31 4.07 -3.43
CA LEU A 109 7.95 2.94 -4.29
C LEU A 109 8.84 1.72 -4.11
N ASP A 110 10.14 1.95 -4.11
CA ASP A 110 11.17 0.92 -4.17
C ASP A 110 11.51 0.38 -2.78
N ASN A 111 11.24 1.16 -1.72
CA ASN A 111 11.39 0.70 -0.34
C ASN A 111 10.02 0.48 0.31
N ASP A 112 9.24 1.54 0.54
CA ASP A 112 8.06 1.39 1.41
C ASP A 112 6.98 0.50 0.78
N LEU A 113 6.52 0.84 -0.42
CA LEU A 113 5.49 0.05 -1.09
C LEU A 113 5.98 -1.36 -1.44
N ALA A 114 7.21 -1.49 -1.93
CA ALA A 114 7.79 -2.78 -2.30
C ALA A 114 7.90 -3.74 -1.10
N VAL A 115 8.30 -3.24 0.08
CA VAL A 115 8.36 -4.03 1.32
C VAL A 115 6.97 -4.51 1.72
N ILE A 116 5.96 -3.64 1.66
CA ILE A 116 4.57 -4.00 1.95
C ILE A 116 4.08 -5.08 0.99
N GLU A 117 4.20 -4.85 -0.32
CA GLU A 117 3.77 -5.79 -1.36
C GLU A 117 4.45 -7.16 -1.21
N THR A 118 5.76 -7.18 -0.99
CA THR A 118 6.55 -8.40 -0.83
C THR A 118 6.06 -9.20 0.38
N ARG A 119 5.89 -8.53 1.52
CA ARG A 119 5.42 -9.16 2.76
C ARG A 119 4.01 -9.74 2.59
N ILE A 120 3.08 -8.95 2.06
CA ILE A 120 1.70 -9.37 1.86
C ILE A 120 1.62 -10.55 0.89
N SER A 121 2.37 -10.48 -0.22
CA SER A 121 2.41 -11.56 -1.22
C SER A 121 2.96 -12.86 -0.63
N ALA A 122 4.01 -12.78 0.19
CA ALA A 122 4.55 -13.94 0.90
C ALA A 122 3.53 -14.55 1.87
N LEU A 123 2.84 -13.72 2.67
CA LEU A 123 1.83 -14.18 3.61
C LEU A 123 0.64 -14.85 2.90
N LEU A 124 0.17 -14.27 1.78
CA LEU A 124 -0.88 -14.87 0.96
C LEU A 124 -0.43 -16.18 0.28
N ALA A 125 0.85 -16.29 -0.09
CA ALA A 125 1.40 -17.50 -0.70
C ALA A 125 1.48 -18.66 0.31
N THR A 126 1.89 -18.41 1.56
CA THR A 126 2.00 -19.45 2.60
C THR A 126 0.67 -20.13 2.97
N GLN A 127 -0.47 -19.51 2.68
CA GLN A 127 -1.78 -20.15 2.84
C GLN A 127 -2.10 -21.16 1.73
N ARG A 128 -1.37 -21.18 0.61
CA ARG A 128 -1.61 -22.11 -0.50
C ARG A 128 -1.08 -23.51 -0.22
N GLU A 129 -0.23 -23.66 0.79
CA GLU A 129 0.48 -24.90 1.14
C GLU A 129 -0.13 -25.64 2.35
N ARG A 130 -1.14 -25.05 3.01
CA ARG A 130 -1.90 -25.66 4.11
C ARG A 130 -3.27 -26.11 3.62
#